data_AF-A0A562U596-F1
#
_entry.id   AF-A0A562U596-F1
#
_cell.length_a   1.000
_cell.length_b   1.000
_cell.length_c   1.000
_cell.angle_alpha   90.00
_cell.angle_beta   90.00
_cell.angle_gamma   90.00
#
_symmetry.space_group_name_H-M   'P 1'
#
loop_
_entity.id
_entity.type
_entity.pdbx_description
1 polymer ?
#
loop_
_entity_poly.entity_id
_entity_poly.type
_entity_poly.pdbx_seq_one_letter_code
_entity_poly.pdbx_strand_id
1 'polypeptide(L)'
;MGFLGLLPADQLSAFYDSSTKQLSLYAQGSALEFTSGISFYRDTFFGGLKFSLMGWTGPITGKQQPYEHKQAFSIYLPQPNFNSKSVLIVTANNPEGVAVPIYYSGIIPPTTGLETSNAANPAADAVVSTASPDATQLNVLFKLPFNITENAIVPKFGSVDIKYDPSILQIVTAGILDSDIVWTFNSLQTGDTQIVVTIHGGIAQFVISKTYDVKIFVL
;
A
#
# COMPACT_ATOMS: atom_id res chain seq x y z
N MET A 1 -8.45 -8.12 -17.33
CA MET A 1 -8.62 -7.66 -15.94
C MET A 1 -7.29 -7.63 -15.22
N GLY A 2 -6.92 -6.45 -14.69
CA GLY A 2 -5.80 -6.30 -13.77
C GLY A 2 -6.26 -6.32 -12.32
N PHE A 3 -5.55 -7.03 -11.44
CA PHE A 3 -5.88 -7.15 -10.01
C PHE A 3 -4.75 -6.62 -9.14
N LEU A 4 -5.08 -6.00 -8.00
CA LEU A 4 -4.07 -5.55 -7.04
C LEU A 4 -3.57 -6.75 -6.24
N GLY A 5 -2.26 -6.95 -6.20
CA GLY A 5 -1.64 -8.03 -5.45
C GLY A 5 -0.29 -7.65 -4.87
N LEU A 6 0.19 -8.47 -3.92
CA LEU A 6 1.58 -8.41 -3.47
C LEU A 6 2.52 -8.79 -4.62
N LEU A 7 3.68 -8.15 -4.68
CA LEU A 7 4.72 -8.49 -5.64
C LEU A 7 5.89 -9.19 -4.95
N PRO A 8 6.52 -10.19 -5.60
CA PRO A 8 7.74 -10.79 -5.09
C PRO A 8 8.91 -9.80 -5.25
N ALA A 9 9.81 -9.76 -4.27
CA ALA A 9 11.05 -8.99 -4.37
C ALA A 9 12.22 -9.85 -3.92
N ASP A 10 13.30 -9.82 -4.69
CA ASP A 10 14.54 -10.54 -4.42
C ASP A 10 15.52 -9.65 -3.65
N GLN A 11 15.44 -8.34 -3.85
CA GLN A 11 16.23 -7.36 -3.12
C GLN A 11 15.33 -6.28 -2.53
N LEU A 12 15.58 -5.95 -1.28
CA LEU A 12 14.91 -4.90 -0.55
C LEU A 12 15.96 -4.07 0.17
N SER A 13 15.82 -2.74 0.13
CA SER A 13 16.62 -1.86 0.96
C SER A 13 15.83 -0.65 1.45
N ALA A 14 16.24 -0.13 2.59
CA ALA A 14 15.66 1.04 3.21
C ALA A 14 16.77 2.03 3.57
N PHE A 15 16.60 3.27 3.16
CA PHE A 15 17.54 4.35 3.40
C PHE A 15 16.81 5.57 3.95
N TYR A 16 17.31 6.14 5.02
CA TYR A 16 16.75 7.34 5.63
C TYR A 16 17.71 8.51 5.53
N ASP A 17 17.25 9.57 4.89
CA ASP A 17 17.96 10.83 4.86
C ASP A 17 17.52 11.73 6.01
N SER A 18 18.41 11.93 6.99
CA SER A 18 18.13 12.74 8.16
C SER A 18 18.02 14.23 7.85
N SER A 19 18.61 14.68 6.74
CA SER A 19 18.60 16.08 6.31
C SER A 19 17.25 16.45 5.70
N THR A 20 16.72 15.57 4.85
CA THR A 20 15.44 15.76 4.16
C THR A 20 14.25 15.13 4.90
N LYS A 21 14.51 14.33 5.94
CA LYS A 21 13.50 13.57 6.72
C LYS A 21 12.68 12.64 5.83
N GLN A 22 13.37 11.93 4.94
CA GLN A 22 12.78 11.04 3.96
C GLN A 22 13.29 9.61 4.12
N LEU A 23 12.37 8.68 4.26
CA LEU A 23 12.63 7.25 4.15
C LEU A 23 12.43 6.81 2.71
N SER A 24 13.50 6.46 2.01
CA SER A 24 13.48 5.82 0.70
C SER A 24 13.47 4.29 0.85
N LEU A 25 12.48 3.65 0.26
CA LEU A 25 12.42 2.21 0.08
C LEU A 25 12.76 1.85 -1.36
N TYR A 26 13.48 0.75 -1.53
CA TYR A 26 13.83 0.19 -2.82
C TYR A 26 13.48 -1.30 -2.85
N ALA A 27 12.91 -1.74 -3.96
CA ALA A 27 12.64 -3.14 -4.27
C ALA A 27 13.12 -3.47 -5.68
N GLN A 28 13.66 -4.67 -5.84
CA GLN A 28 13.96 -5.27 -7.12
C GLN A 28 13.52 -6.73 -7.11
N GLY A 29 12.95 -7.18 -8.22
CA GLY A 29 12.49 -8.56 -8.37
C GLY A 29 11.96 -8.83 -9.76
N SER A 30 11.16 -9.88 -9.87
CA SER A 30 10.58 -10.34 -11.13
C SER A 30 9.06 -10.40 -11.02
N ALA A 31 8.35 -9.65 -11.86
CA ALA A 31 6.88 -9.59 -11.87
C ALA A 31 6.33 -10.06 -13.23
N LEU A 32 5.04 -10.32 -13.34
CA LEU A 32 4.43 -10.63 -14.64
C LEU A 32 4.55 -9.42 -15.57
N GLU A 33 4.80 -9.65 -16.86
CA GLU A 33 5.00 -8.63 -17.90
C GLU A 33 3.94 -7.51 -17.92
N PHE A 34 2.70 -7.85 -17.60
CA PHE A 34 1.60 -6.89 -17.53
C PHE A 34 1.37 -6.33 -16.12
N THR A 35 2.44 -6.14 -15.33
CA THR A 35 2.36 -5.53 -14.00
C THR A 35 2.63 -4.02 -14.07
N SER A 36 1.70 -3.22 -13.58
CA SER A 36 1.77 -1.76 -13.50
C SER A 36 1.60 -1.26 -12.07
N GLY A 37 1.80 0.04 -11.85
CA GLY A 37 1.49 0.72 -10.58
C GLY A 37 2.19 0.12 -9.36
N ILE A 38 3.42 -0.39 -9.54
CA ILE A 38 4.25 -0.91 -8.46
C ILE A 38 4.45 0.19 -7.42
N SER A 39 4.11 -0.08 -6.17
CA SER A 39 4.18 0.89 -5.08
C SER A 39 4.31 0.22 -3.72
N PHE A 40 5.01 0.91 -2.82
CA PHE A 40 5.00 0.59 -1.40
C PHE A 40 3.81 1.29 -0.75
N TYR A 41 3.02 0.53 -0.02
CA TYR A 41 1.90 1.03 0.78
C TYR A 41 2.26 0.93 2.24
N ARG A 42 2.13 2.02 2.99
CA ARG A 42 2.37 2.00 4.44
C ARG A 42 1.18 1.37 5.14
N ASP A 43 1.44 0.31 5.89
CA ASP A 43 0.40 -0.37 6.67
C ASP A 43 0.39 0.13 8.12
N THR A 44 -0.79 0.07 8.74
CA THR A 44 -0.90 0.31 10.18
C THR A 44 -0.25 -0.83 10.94
N PHE A 45 0.81 -0.52 11.71
CA PHE A 45 1.53 -1.48 12.52
C PHE A 45 1.96 -0.85 13.84
N PHE A 46 1.57 -1.47 14.95
CA PHE A 46 1.85 -0.93 16.28
C PHE A 46 3.34 -1.06 16.59
N GLY A 47 4.01 0.04 16.93
CA GLY A 47 5.40 0.04 17.38
C GLY A 47 6.46 -0.01 16.28
N GLY A 48 6.10 0.08 14.98
CA GLY A 48 7.10 0.08 13.90
C GLY A 48 6.58 0.48 12.52
N LEU A 49 7.48 0.45 11.54
CA LEU A 49 7.16 0.69 10.14
C LEU A 49 6.84 -0.62 9.45
N LYS A 50 5.64 -0.71 8.87
CA LYS A 50 5.26 -1.82 7.98
C LYS A 50 4.88 -1.25 6.62
N PHE A 51 5.37 -1.90 5.58
CA PHE A 51 5.03 -1.57 4.20
C PHE A 51 4.69 -2.85 3.42
N SER A 52 3.70 -2.77 2.55
CA SER A 52 3.38 -3.81 1.58
C SER A 52 3.80 -3.38 0.18
N LEU A 53 4.58 -4.20 -0.51
CA LEU A 53 4.93 -3.97 -1.91
C LEU A 53 3.84 -4.59 -2.81
N MET A 54 3.10 -3.74 -3.50
CA MET A 54 1.96 -4.16 -4.32
C MET A 54 2.02 -3.57 -5.71
N GLY A 55 1.33 -4.21 -6.66
CA GLY A 55 1.12 -3.68 -8.00
C GLY A 55 -0.12 -4.27 -8.65
N TRP A 56 -0.51 -3.69 -9.77
CA TRP A 56 -1.64 -4.11 -10.58
C TRP A 56 -1.16 -5.11 -11.61
N THR A 57 -1.47 -6.38 -11.42
CA THR A 57 -1.08 -7.44 -12.34
C THR A 57 -2.22 -7.69 -13.32
N GLY A 58 -1.96 -7.50 -14.61
CA GLY A 58 -2.84 -7.83 -15.72
C GLY A 58 -3.16 -9.33 -15.83
N PRO A 59 -3.61 -9.82 -17.00
CA PRO A 59 -3.88 -11.24 -17.20
C PRO A 59 -2.74 -12.12 -16.68
N ILE A 60 -3.06 -13.22 -15.99
CA ILE A 60 -2.07 -14.15 -15.39
C ILE A 60 -1.26 -14.92 -16.46
N THR A 61 -1.36 -14.49 -17.72
CA THR A 61 -0.65 -15.00 -18.87
C THR A 61 0.48 -14.05 -19.23
N GLY A 62 1.70 -14.54 -19.37
CA GLY A 62 2.83 -13.71 -19.77
C GLY A 62 4.15 -14.26 -19.26
N LYS A 63 5.25 -13.64 -19.70
CA LYS A 63 6.56 -13.93 -19.13
C LYS A 63 6.76 -13.11 -17.85
N GLN A 64 7.65 -13.59 -16.99
CA GLN A 64 8.15 -12.73 -15.94
C GLN A 64 9.17 -11.74 -16.51
N GLN A 65 9.13 -10.50 -16.04
CA GLN A 65 10.06 -9.43 -16.39
C GLN A 65 10.65 -8.83 -15.11
N PRO A 66 11.94 -8.48 -15.13
CA PRO A 66 12.57 -7.81 -14.01
C PRO A 66 11.98 -6.41 -13.82
N TYR A 67 11.83 -5.99 -12.57
CA TYR A 67 11.43 -4.63 -12.22
C TYR A 67 12.34 -4.07 -11.13
N GLU A 68 12.44 -2.75 -11.11
CA GLU A 68 13.07 -1.98 -10.04
C GLU A 68 12.10 -0.87 -9.64
N HIS A 69 11.89 -0.69 -8.34
CA HIS A 69 11.01 0.34 -7.81
C HIS A 69 11.64 1.07 -6.63
N LYS A 70 11.52 2.39 -6.63
CA LYS A 70 11.98 3.25 -5.53
C LYS A 70 10.86 4.21 -5.14
N GLN A 71 10.61 4.34 -3.84
CA GLN A 71 9.61 5.25 -3.31
C GLN A 71 10.11 5.92 -2.03
N ALA A 72 9.89 7.22 -1.92
CA ALA A 72 10.24 7.99 -0.74
C ALA A 72 9.00 8.35 0.07
N PHE A 73 9.14 8.33 1.40
CA PHE A 73 8.12 8.68 2.36
C PHE A 73 8.64 9.76 3.30
N SER A 74 7.89 10.85 3.44
CA SER A 74 8.17 11.87 4.47
C SER A 74 7.77 11.34 5.84
N ILE A 75 8.75 10.90 6.61
CA ILE A 75 8.56 10.31 7.95
C ILE A 75 9.61 10.93 8.87
N TYR A 76 9.20 11.30 10.08
CA TYR A 76 10.13 11.81 11.08
C TYR A 76 10.70 10.64 11.88
N LEU A 77 12.00 10.37 11.73
CA LEU A 77 12.77 9.41 12.53
C LEU A 77 14.01 10.10 13.12
N PRO A 78 14.52 9.64 14.28
CA PRO A 78 13.98 8.55 15.13
C PRO A 78 12.79 8.99 15.98
N GLN A 79 11.90 8.06 16.34
CA GLN A 79 10.79 8.27 17.28
C GLN A 79 10.98 7.42 18.55
N PRO A 80 10.83 7.99 19.77
CA PRO A 80 11.15 7.28 21.02
C PRO A 80 10.35 5.99 21.26
N ASN A 81 9.09 5.96 20.81
CA ASN A 81 8.16 4.84 21.06
C ASN A 81 8.04 3.90 19.86
N PHE A 82 9.04 3.91 18.96
CA PHE A 82 8.90 3.36 17.63
C PHE A 82 10.20 2.74 17.15
N ASN A 83 10.15 1.52 16.61
CA ASN A 83 11.33 0.90 16.03
C ASN A 83 11.77 1.69 14.78
N SER A 84 12.83 2.48 14.95
CA SER A 84 13.42 3.29 13.89
C SER A 84 14.63 2.59 13.25
N LYS A 85 14.95 1.36 13.62
CA LYS A 85 16.15 0.66 13.11
C LYS A 85 15.85 -0.17 11.86
N SER A 86 14.62 -0.65 11.72
CA SER A 86 14.19 -1.49 10.61
C SER A 86 12.78 -1.15 10.16
N VAL A 87 12.47 -1.51 8.93
CA VAL A 87 11.12 -1.55 8.38
C VAL A 87 10.74 -3.00 8.08
N LEU A 88 9.49 -3.36 8.35
CA LEU A 88 8.93 -4.63 7.94
C LEU A 88 8.34 -4.46 6.53
N ILE A 89 8.84 -5.19 5.54
CA ILE A 89 8.33 -5.15 4.17
C ILE A 89 7.67 -6.47 3.81
N VAL A 90 6.39 -6.45 3.49
CA VAL A 90 5.60 -7.59 3.02
C VAL A 90 5.65 -7.68 1.50
N THR A 91 5.98 -8.87 1.01
CA THR A 91 6.11 -9.19 -0.43
C THR A 91 5.43 -10.53 -0.71
N ALA A 92 5.18 -10.87 -1.97
CA ALA A 92 4.50 -12.12 -2.31
C ALA A 92 5.27 -13.37 -1.89
N ASN A 93 6.61 -13.33 -1.94
CA ASN A 93 7.50 -14.39 -1.48
C ASN A 93 7.73 -14.39 0.03
N ASN A 94 7.40 -13.29 0.74
CA ASN A 94 7.52 -13.17 2.19
C ASN A 94 6.24 -12.54 2.77
N PRO A 95 5.12 -13.29 2.84
CA PRO A 95 3.84 -12.76 3.29
C PRO A 95 3.82 -12.36 4.77
N GLU A 96 4.69 -12.96 5.60
CA GLU A 96 4.89 -12.57 7.01
C GLU A 96 5.70 -11.27 7.17
N GLY A 97 6.35 -10.82 6.08
CA GLY A 97 7.22 -9.65 6.04
C GLY A 97 8.69 -9.95 6.36
N VAL A 98 9.56 -9.14 5.77
CA VAL A 98 11.02 -9.16 6.00
C VAL A 98 11.42 -7.90 6.74
N ALA A 99 12.17 -8.04 7.84
CA ALA A 99 12.74 -6.91 8.55
C ALA A 99 13.99 -6.39 7.79
N VAL A 100 13.85 -5.25 7.14
CA VAL A 100 14.91 -4.59 6.37
C VAL A 100 15.53 -3.47 7.22
N PRO A 101 16.85 -3.48 7.47
CA PRO A 101 17.51 -2.44 8.23
C PRO A 101 17.48 -1.09 7.49
N ILE A 102 17.29 0.00 8.25
CA ILE A 102 17.32 1.36 7.71
C ILE A 102 18.74 1.91 7.80
N TYR A 103 19.31 2.26 6.65
CA TYR A 103 20.60 2.95 6.59
C TYR A 103 20.41 4.47 6.66
N TYR A 104 21.06 5.13 7.62
CA TYR A 104 20.92 6.57 7.85
C TYR A 104 22.03 7.36 7.16
N SER A 105 21.70 8.46 6.46
CA SER A 105 22.69 9.51 6.16
C SER A 105 22.67 10.60 7.23
N GLY A 106 23.86 10.96 7.75
CA GLY A 106 24.06 12.00 8.77
C GLY A 106 24.90 11.54 9.98
N ILE A 107 25.30 12.49 10.84
CA ILE A 107 26.25 12.30 11.98
C ILE A 107 25.58 11.72 13.24
N ILE A 108 24.40 11.11 13.12
CA ILE A 108 23.69 10.55 14.29
C ILE A 108 23.24 9.12 13.97
N PRO A 109 24.10 8.10 14.15
CA PRO A 109 23.60 6.75 14.33
C PRO A 109 22.69 6.72 15.58
N PRO A 110 21.61 5.93 15.58
CA PRO A 110 20.79 5.76 16.79
C PRO A 110 21.68 5.30 17.93
N THR A 111 21.69 6.06 19.02
CA THR A 111 22.55 5.85 20.18
C THR A 111 22.41 4.43 20.73
N THR A 112 23.58 3.82 20.92
CA THR A 112 23.80 2.50 21.48
C THR A 112 23.21 2.40 22.88
N GLY A 113 22.17 1.59 23.03
CA GLY A 113 21.59 1.21 24.31
C GLY A 113 21.43 -0.30 24.35
N LEU A 114 22.47 -0.95 24.89
CA LEU A 114 22.55 -2.28 25.50
C LEU A 114 21.76 -3.43 24.85
N GLU A 115 22.53 -4.38 24.32
CA GLU A 115 22.13 -5.75 24.04
C GLU A 115 21.36 -6.37 25.21
N THR A 116 20.16 -6.85 24.94
CA THR A 116 19.76 -8.18 25.41
C THR A 116 19.07 -8.89 24.25
N SER A 117 19.78 -9.88 23.73
CA SER A 117 19.18 -11.00 23.02
C SER A 117 18.07 -11.56 23.90
N ASN A 118 16.83 -11.50 23.42
CA ASN A 118 15.82 -12.48 23.76
C ASN A 118 14.92 -12.68 22.55
N ALA A 119 15.16 -13.79 21.87
CA ALA A 119 14.17 -14.43 21.01
C ALA A 119 12.95 -14.75 21.86
N ALA A 120 11.92 -13.91 21.77
CA ALA A 120 10.58 -14.24 22.20
C ALA A 120 9.64 -13.80 21.09
N ASN A 121 9.28 -14.81 20.28
CA ASN A 121 8.16 -14.81 19.37
C ASN A 121 6.90 -14.30 20.11
N PRO A 122 6.34 -13.13 19.81
CA PRO A 122 4.97 -12.84 20.19
C PRO A 122 4.09 -13.55 19.17
N ALA A 123 3.29 -14.51 19.66
CA ALA A 123 2.27 -15.17 18.90
C ALA A 123 1.46 -14.12 18.09
N ALA A 124 1.30 -14.41 16.80
CA ALA A 124 0.47 -13.66 15.90
C ALA A 124 -0.95 -13.53 16.48
N ASP A 125 -1.30 -12.34 16.96
CA ASP A 125 -2.70 -11.98 17.09
C ASP A 125 -3.25 -11.89 15.67
N ALA A 126 -4.08 -12.87 15.35
CA ALA A 126 -4.71 -13.03 14.06
C ALA A 126 -5.50 -11.76 13.72
N VAL A 127 -5.00 -11.01 12.74
CA VAL A 127 -5.74 -9.92 12.11
C VAL A 127 -6.96 -10.57 11.46
N VAL A 128 -8.15 -10.30 12.01
CA VAL A 128 -9.41 -10.73 11.39
C VAL A 128 -9.64 -9.85 10.18
N SER A 129 -9.00 -10.22 9.07
CA SER A 129 -9.31 -9.70 7.75
C SER A 129 -10.63 -10.31 7.33
N THR A 130 -11.73 -9.59 7.53
CA THR A 130 -12.98 -9.93 6.84
C THR A 130 -12.83 -9.43 5.41
N ALA A 131 -12.29 -10.27 4.53
CA ALA A 131 -12.38 -10.04 3.11
C ALA A 131 -13.87 -9.95 2.75
N SER A 132 -14.35 -8.77 2.36
CA SER A 132 -15.66 -8.66 1.74
C SER A 132 -15.54 -9.33 0.35
N PRO A 133 -16.27 -10.43 0.09
CA PRO A 133 -16.15 -11.17 -1.18
C PRO A 133 -16.89 -10.50 -2.35
N ASP A 134 -17.59 -9.39 -2.12
CA ASP A 134 -18.43 -8.75 -3.13
C ASP A 134 -17.70 -7.59 -3.81
N ALA A 135 -17.05 -7.89 -4.94
CA ALA A 135 -16.56 -6.86 -5.84
C ALA A 135 -17.75 -6.18 -6.55
N THR A 136 -17.88 -4.86 -6.40
CA THR A 136 -18.94 -4.08 -7.04
C THR A 136 -18.55 -3.81 -8.50
N GLN A 137 -19.34 -4.31 -9.45
CA GLN A 137 -19.10 -4.04 -10.88
C GLN A 137 -19.54 -2.63 -11.27
N LEU A 138 -18.67 -1.89 -11.93
CA LEU A 138 -18.92 -0.54 -12.43
C LEU A 138 -18.59 -0.44 -13.91
N ASN A 139 -19.59 -0.09 -14.71
CA ASN A 139 -19.45 0.16 -16.14
C ASN A 139 -19.34 1.67 -16.37
N VAL A 140 -18.20 2.13 -16.87
CA VAL A 140 -17.92 3.56 -17.07
C VAL A 140 -17.53 3.84 -18.52
N LEU A 141 -17.90 5.03 -18.97
CA LEU A 141 -17.58 5.48 -20.31
C LEU A 141 -16.20 6.15 -20.34
N PHE A 142 -15.44 5.85 -21.39
CA PHE A 142 -14.13 6.44 -21.59
C PHE A 142 -14.20 7.97 -21.67
N LYS A 143 -13.32 8.64 -20.90
CA LYS A 143 -13.17 10.09 -20.71
C LYS A 143 -14.35 10.80 -20.06
N LEU A 144 -15.30 10.06 -19.46
CA LEU A 144 -16.34 10.64 -18.63
C LEU A 144 -16.01 10.46 -17.15
N PRO A 145 -16.18 11.51 -16.33
CA PRO A 145 -15.95 11.41 -14.90
C PRO A 145 -16.98 10.49 -14.24
N PHE A 146 -16.53 9.70 -13.26
CA PHE A 146 -17.41 8.84 -12.46
C PHE A 146 -17.00 8.88 -10.99
N ASN A 147 -17.94 8.54 -10.10
CA ASN A 147 -17.76 8.66 -8.66
C ASN A 147 -17.69 7.30 -7.98
N ILE A 148 -16.81 7.19 -7.00
CA ILE A 148 -16.84 6.15 -5.96
C ILE A 148 -17.20 6.84 -4.64
N THR A 149 -18.15 6.25 -3.92
CA THR A 149 -18.67 6.80 -2.66
C THR A 149 -18.59 5.75 -1.57
N GLU A 150 -18.00 6.13 -0.44
CA GLU A 150 -17.96 5.30 0.76
C GLU A 150 -18.27 6.13 2.00
N ASN A 151 -18.77 5.45 3.03
CA ASN A 151 -19.14 6.16 4.24
C ASN A 151 -17.92 6.76 4.97
N ALA A 152 -18.01 8.04 5.32
CA ALA A 152 -16.92 8.76 6.00
C ALA A 152 -16.89 8.50 7.51
N ILE A 153 -17.84 7.73 8.07
CA ILE A 153 -17.85 7.36 9.50
C ILE A 153 -16.77 6.31 9.73
N VAL A 154 -15.54 6.79 9.87
CA VAL A 154 -14.43 6.02 10.43
C VAL A 154 -14.41 6.14 11.95
N PRO A 155 -14.11 5.05 12.68
CA PRO A 155 -13.88 5.13 14.12
C PRO A 155 -12.82 6.17 14.47
N LYS A 156 -12.83 6.67 15.71
CA LYS A 156 -11.84 7.64 16.19
C LYS A 156 -10.43 7.06 16.00
N PHE A 157 -9.54 7.82 15.34
CA PHE A 157 -8.19 7.41 14.90
C PHE A 157 -8.13 6.41 13.73
N GLY A 158 -9.25 6.13 13.06
CA GLY A 158 -9.28 5.36 11.82
C GLY A 158 -8.80 6.15 10.61
N SER A 159 -8.49 5.43 9.52
CA SER A 159 -8.16 6.01 8.21
C SER A 159 -8.97 5.33 7.11
N VAL A 160 -9.16 6.05 6.02
CA VAL A 160 -9.66 5.49 4.77
C VAL A 160 -8.61 5.69 3.70
N ASP A 161 -8.20 4.59 3.09
CA ASP A 161 -7.18 4.53 2.08
C ASP A 161 -7.80 4.02 0.77
N ILE A 162 -7.48 4.67 -0.36
CA ILE A 162 -7.97 4.28 -1.68
C ILE A 162 -6.79 3.93 -2.59
N LYS A 163 -6.89 2.80 -3.28
CA LYS A 163 -5.89 2.31 -4.24
C LYS A 163 -6.54 2.11 -5.60
N TYR A 164 -5.87 2.56 -6.66
CA TYR A 164 -6.31 2.42 -8.05
C TYR A 164 -5.09 2.34 -8.98
N ASP A 165 -5.28 1.91 -10.23
CA ASP A 165 -4.19 1.90 -11.23
C ASP A 165 -4.02 3.30 -11.84
N PRO A 166 -2.91 4.02 -11.54
CA PRO A 166 -2.69 5.37 -12.05
C PRO A 166 -2.40 5.43 -13.55
N SER A 167 -2.12 4.29 -14.20
CA SER A 167 -1.94 4.23 -15.66
C SER A 167 -3.27 4.24 -16.42
N ILE A 168 -4.36 3.85 -15.74
CA ILE A 168 -5.70 3.73 -16.32
C ILE A 168 -6.66 4.79 -15.76
N LEU A 169 -6.49 5.17 -14.49
CA LEU A 169 -7.38 6.10 -13.79
C LEU A 169 -6.62 7.27 -13.18
N GLN A 170 -7.29 8.41 -13.05
CA GLN A 170 -6.79 9.57 -12.33
C GLN A 170 -7.88 10.13 -11.42
N ILE A 171 -7.56 10.37 -10.15
CA ILE A 171 -8.43 11.13 -9.25
C ILE A 171 -8.45 12.59 -9.71
N VAL A 172 -9.64 13.11 -9.98
CA VAL A 172 -9.91 14.52 -10.30
C VAL A 172 -10.18 15.31 -9.03
N THR A 173 -11.04 14.78 -8.16
CA THR A 173 -11.39 15.39 -6.88
C THR A 173 -11.61 14.30 -5.83
N ALA A 174 -11.28 14.63 -4.58
CA ALA A 174 -11.61 13.84 -3.41
C ALA A 174 -12.17 14.80 -2.36
N GLY A 175 -13.31 14.46 -1.75
CA GLY A 175 -13.96 15.31 -0.78
C GLY A 175 -14.97 14.56 0.09
N ILE A 176 -15.55 15.28 1.04
CA ILE A 176 -16.64 14.77 1.88
C ILE A 176 -17.92 15.45 1.44
N LEU A 177 -18.95 14.66 1.12
CA LEU A 177 -20.29 15.12 0.78
C LEU A 177 -21.29 14.32 1.62
N ASP A 178 -22.11 15.02 2.41
CA ASP A 178 -23.19 14.41 3.20
C ASP A 178 -22.79 13.19 4.05
N SER A 179 -21.64 13.29 4.74
CA SER A 179 -21.05 12.22 5.56
C SER A 179 -20.49 11.01 4.79
N ASP A 180 -20.36 11.11 3.47
CA ASP A 180 -19.65 10.14 2.64
C ASP A 180 -18.39 10.77 2.03
N ILE A 181 -17.35 9.95 1.86
CA ILE A 181 -16.17 10.29 1.08
C ILE A 181 -16.49 10.01 -0.38
N VAL A 182 -16.32 11.01 -1.23
CA VAL A 182 -16.55 10.93 -2.67
C VAL A 182 -15.24 11.15 -3.39
N TRP A 183 -14.84 10.18 -4.20
CA TRP A 183 -13.73 10.29 -5.15
C TRP A 183 -14.28 10.34 -6.57
N THR A 184 -13.94 11.40 -7.29
CA THR A 184 -14.25 11.52 -8.72
C THR A 184 -13.03 11.09 -9.51
N PHE A 185 -13.21 10.15 -10.42
CA PHE A 185 -12.19 9.61 -11.30
C PHE A 185 -12.44 9.98 -12.75
N ASN A 186 -11.36 10.20 -13.50
CA ASN A 186 -11.36 10.19 -14.96
C ASN A 186 -10.58 8.97 -15.45
N SER A 187 -11.05 8.36 -16.54
CA SER A 187 -10.31 7.30 -17.23
C SER A 187 -9.27 7.88 -18.20
N LEU A 188 -8.04 7.39 -18.13
CA LEU A 188 -6.95 7.68 -19.05
C LEU A 188 -6.89 6.68 -20.22
N GLN A 189 -7.32 5.44 -19.99
CA GLN A 189 -7.35 4.37 -20.99
C GLN A 189 -8.62 3.53 -20.88
N THR A 190 -8.98 2.81 -21.95
CA THR A 190 -10.04 1.79 -21.96
C THR A 190 -9.49 0.47 -21.41
N GLY A 191 -10.35 -0.34 -20.79
CA GLY A 191 -9.98 -1.65 -20.25
C GLY A 191 -10.65 -1.94 -18.92
N ASP A 192 -10.23 -3.03 -18.29
CA ASP A 192 -10.71 -3.45 -16.98
C ASP A 192 -9.66 -3.15 -15.91
N THR A 193 -10.06 -2.46 -14.85
CA THR A 193 -9.21 -2.11 -13.71
C THR A 193 -9.99 -2.29 -12.41
N GLN A 194 -9.34 -2.02 -11.28
CA GLN A 194 -9.91 -2.18 -9.97
C GLN A 194 -9.63 -0.94 -9.12
N ILE A 195 -10.58 -0.63 -8.24
CA ILE A 195 -10.40 0.37 -7.18
C ILE A 195 -10.65 -0.35 -5.86
N VAL A 196 -9.70 -0.26 -4.93
CA VAL A 196 -9.81 -0.87 -3.60
C VAL A 196 -9.87 0.25 -2.57
N VAL A 197 -10.96 0.30 -1.82
CA VAL A 197 -11.10 1.18 -0.66
C VAL A 197 -10.92 0.35 0.60
N THR A 198 -9.99 0.77 1.47
CA THR A 198 -9.67 0.10 2.72
C THR A 198 -9.94 1.04 3.89
N ILE A 199 -10.73 0.58 4.86
CA ILE A 199 -11.06 1.30 6.08
C ILE A 199 -10.36 0.63 7.25
N HIS A 200 -9.56 1.42 7.98
CA HIS A 200 -8.85 0.99 9.18
C HIS A 200 -9.58 1.47 10.43
N GLY A 201 -9.88 0.55 11.36
CA GLY A 201 -10.67 0.83 12.58
C GLY A 201 -9.97 1.64 13.68
N GLY A 202 -8.79 2.21 13.43
CA GLY A 202 -8.03 3.00 14.40
C GLY A 202 -7.63 2.16 15.62
N ILE A 203 -8.29 2.38 16.75
CA ILE A 203 -8.10 1.60 17.99
C ILE A 203 -8.67 0.18 17.91
N ALA A 204 -9.67 -0.04 17.04
CA ALA A 204 -10.20 -1.35 16.76
C ALA A 204 -9.38 -1.98 15.62
N GLN A 205 -8.77 -3.13 15.86
CA GLN A 205 -7.91 -3.84 14.90
C GLN A 205 -8.70 -4.55 13.79
N PHE A 206 -9.66 -3.87 13.17
CA PHE A 206 -10.33 -4.38 11.98
C PHE A 206 -9.87 -3.62 10.74
N VAL A 207 -9.86 -4.35 9.63
CA VAL A 207 -9.63 -3.82 8.28
C VAL A 207 -10.81 -4.27 7.45
N ILE A 208 -11.55 -3.31 6.89
CA ILE A 208 -12.61 -3.58 5.92
C ILE A 208 -12.10 -3.13 4.56
N SER A 209 -12.09 -4.04 3.59
CA SER A 209 -11.72 -3.72 2.21
C SER A 209 -12.92 -3.95 1.30
N LYS A 210 -13.19 -2.98 0.44
CA LYS A 210 -14.21 -3.06 -0.61
C LYS A 210 -13.56 -2.83 -1.96
N THR A 211 -13.86 -3.73 -2.89
CA THR A 211 -13.29 -3.72 -4.23
C THR A 211 -14.36 -3.32 -5.24
N TYR A 212 -13.98 -2.47 -6.18
CA TYR A 212 -14.79 -2.08 -7.32
C TYR A 212 -14.09 -2.56 -8.59
N ASP A 213 -14.77 -3.42 -9.35
CA ASP A 213 -14.31 -3.85 -10.67
C ASP A 213 -14.81 -2.84 -11.71
N VAL A 214 -13.92 -2.06 -12.30
CA VAL A 214 -14.26 -0.98 -13.22
C VAL A 214 -13.97 -1.39 -14.65
N LYS A 215 -15.01 -1.46 -15.48
CA LYS A 215 -14.93 -1.71 -16.92
C LYS A 215 -15.12 -0.40 -17.70
N ILE A 216 -14.08 0.01 -18.40
CA ILE A 216 -14.02 1.26 -19.16
C ILE A 216 -14.16 0.95 -20.65
N PHE A 217 -15.23 1.44 -21.28
CA PHE A 217 -15.53 1.17 -22.69
C PHE A 217 -15.91 2.44 -23.46
N VAL A 218 -15.89 2.32 -24.79
CA VAL A 218 -16.33 3.36 -25.73
C VAL A 218 -17.70 2.94 -26.26
N LEU A 219 -18.60 3.91 -26.48
CA LEU A 219 -19.89 3.71 -27.15
C LEU A 219 -19.72 3.41 -28.64
#